data_AF-A0A963JYK5-F1
#
_entry.id   AF-A0A963JYK5-F1
#
_cell.length_a   1.000
_cell.length_b   1.000
_cell.length_c   1.000
_cell.angle_alpha   90.00
_cell.angle_beta   90.00
_cell.angle_gamma   90.00
#
_symmetry.space_group_name_H-M   'P 1'
#
loop_
_entity.id
_entity.type
_entity.pdbx_description
1 polymer ?
#
loop_
_entity_poly.entity_id
_entity_poly.type
_entity_poly.pdbx_seq_one_letter_code
_entity_poly.pdbx_strand_id
1 'polypeptide(L)'
;MLAALPLAAQGQDVHVEWEDRCAECHGHAGAFARQRLEVVDGVLVSDHWGADLGRFLASHHTTPATLGPITAMLTAQATTPPVYAERCAGCHGPAAGLVRQSIVRRNGQPVIASSGLPLADALERHGRLEPGELDIVVQTLDRLIDETIAR
;
A
#
# COMPACT_ATOMS: atom_id res chain seq x y z
N MET A 1 -4.48 -4.88 40.85
CA MET A 1 -4.21 -5.78 39.71
C MET A 1 -3.99 -4.91 38.49
N LEU A 2 -2.75 -4.78 38.01
CA LEU A 2 -2.44 -4.06 36.77
C LEU A 2 -2.79 -4.99 35.61
N ALA A 3 -3.85 -4.66 34.86
CA ALA A 3 -4.14 -5.31 33.59
C ALA A 3 -3.08 -4.85 32.58
N ALA A 4 -2.26 -5.79 32.11
CA ALA A 4 -1.44 -5.56 30.92
C ALA A 4 -2.38 -5.36 29.73
N LEU A 5 -2.32 -4.17 29.13
CA LEU A 5 -2.93 -3.92 27.82
C LEU A 5 -2.28 -4.88 26.82
N PRO A 6 -3.06 -5.51 25.91
CA PRO A 6 -2.49 -6.34 24.87
C PRO A 6 -1.57 -5.47 24.00
N LEU A 7 -0.35 -5.95 23.79
CA LEU A 7 0.55 -5.44 22.77
C LEU A 7 -0.22 -5.46 21.44
N ALA A 8 -0.34 -4.31 20.79
CA ALA A 8 -0.99 -4.22 19.48
C ALA A 8 -0.40 -5.29 18.55
N ALA A 9 -1.27 -5.99 17.83
CA ALA A 9 -0.89 -7.01 16.87
C ALA A 9 0.21 -6.44 15.95
N GLN A 10 1.34 -7.13 15.92
CA GLN A 10 2.47 -6.81 15.05
C GLN A 10 1.95 -6.75 13.61
N GLY A 11 2.16 -5.61 12.96
CA GLY A 11 1.49 -5.26 11.70
C GLY A 11 2.06 -6.06 10.53
N GLN A 12 1.57 -7.28 10.29
CA GLN A 12 2.01 -8.11 9.17
C GLN A 12 1.99 -7.33 7.85
N ASP A 13 3.01 -7.55 7.01
CA ASP A 13 3.10 -6.95 5.69
C ASP A 13 1.84 -7.29 4.87
N VAL A 14 1.01 -6.27 4.65
CA VAL A 14 -0.33 -6.45 4.07
C VAL A 14 -0.27 -6.82 2.58
N HIS A 15 0.83 -6.48 1.90
CA HIS A 15 1.04 -6.86 0.51
C HIS A 15 1.42 -8.33 0.39
N VAL A 16 2.21 -8.87 1.34
CA VAL A 16 2.44 -10.32 1.43
C VAL A 16 1.14 -11.06 1.74
N GLU A 17 0.35 -10.57 2.70
CA GLU A 17 -0.96 -11.17 3.02
C GLU A 17 -1.89 -11.21 1.79
N TRP A 18 -1.91 -10.14 0.97
CA TRP A 18 -2.64 -10.15 -0.29
C TRP A 18 -2.08 -11.16 -1.29
N GLU A 19 -0.77 -11.17 -1.49
CA GLU A 19 -0.08 -12.08 -2.41
C GLU A 19 -0.38 -13.54 -2.07
N ASP A 20 -0.32 -13.90 -0.78
CA ASP A 20 -0.50 -15.27 -0.30
C ASP A 20 -1.94 -15.77 -0.38
N ARG A 21 -2.94 -14.87 -0.24
CA ARG A 21 -4.33 -15.28 0.02
C ARG A 21 -5.33 -14.81 -1.03
N CYS A 22 -5.00 -13.77 -1.79
CA CYS A 22 -5.93 -13.12 -2.70
C CYS A 22 -5.42 -13.10 -4.14
N ALA A 23 -4.11 -13.03 -4.36
CA ALA A 23 -3.56 -12.76 -5.69
C ALA A 23 -3.78 -13.88 -6.71
N GLU A 24 -3.90 -15.15 -6.29
CA GLU A 24 -4.20 -16.25 -7.22
C GLU A 24 -5.54 -16.05 -7.95
N CYS A 25 -6.57 -15.52 -7.25
CA CYS A 25 -7.89 -15.29 -7.83
C CYS A 25 -8.07 -13.87 -8.39
N HIS A 26 -7.37 -12.87 -7.83
CA HIS A 26 -7.63 -11.45 -8.10
C HIS A 26 -6.47 -10.73 -8.80
N GLY A 27 -5.29 -11.33 -8.88
CA GLY A 27 -4.08 -10.69 -9.38
C GLY A 27 -3.51 -9.64 -8.42
N HIS A 28 -2.80 -8.65 -8.98
CA HIS A 28 -2.12 -7.62 -8.18
C HIS A 28 -3.12 -6.65 -7.53
N ALA A 29 -2.97 -6.39 -6.23
CA ALA A 29 -3.89 -5.57 -5.43
C ALA A 29 -4.21 -4.22 -6.07
N GLY A 30 -3.20 -3.51 -6.54
CA GLY A 30 -3.38 -2.20 -7.19
C GLY A 30 -4.22 -2.26 -8.47
N ALA A 31 -4.01 -3.28 -9.31
CA ALA A 31 -4.77 -3.43 -10.54
C ALA A 31 -6.22 -3.81 -10.23
N PHE A 32 -6.42 -4.76 -9.32
CA PHE A 32 -7.74 -5.15 -8.83
C PHE A 32 -8.51 -3.94 -8.26
N ALA A 33 -7.90 -3.21 -7.34
CA ALA A 33 -8.55 -2.11 -6.65
C ALA A 33 -9.05 -1.02 -7.61
N ARG A 34 -8.21 -0.57 -8.55
CA ARG A 34 -8.59 0.47 -9.52
C ARG A 34 -9.58 0.01 -10.57
N GLN A 35 -9.61 -1.29 -10.87
CA GLN A 35 -10.51 -1.82 -11.90
C GLN A 35 -11.89 -2.18 -11.34
N ARG A 36 -11.99 -2.49 -10.04
CA ARG A 36 -13.18 -3.14 -9.47
C ARG A 36 -13.78 -2.40 -8.28
N LEU A 37 -13.09 -1.41 -7.73
CA LEU A 37 -13.48 -0.75 -6.50
C LEU A 37 -13.58 0.75 -6.71
N GLU A 38 -14.51 1.35 -5.99
CA GLU A 38 -14.65 2.80 -5.88
C GLU A 38 -14.96 3.19 -4.43
N VAL A 39 -14.70 4.45 -4.10
CA VAL A 39 -15.08 5.02 -2.80
C VAL A 39 -16.33 5.87 -3.00
N VAL A 40 -17.44 5.45 -2.38
CA VAL A 40 -18.72 6.15 -2.39
C VAL A 40 -19.06 6.54 -0.96
N ASP A 41 -19.26 7.84 -0.71
CA ASP A 41 -19.56 8.38 0.63
C ASP A 41 -18.57 7.90 1.72
N GLY A 42 -17.30 7.74 1.34
CA GLY A 42 -16.23 7.28 2.23
C GLY A 42 -16.16 5.76 2.44
N VAL A 43 -17.03 4.99 1.78
CA VAL A 43 -17.06 3.53 1.85
C VAL A 43 -16.47 2.94 0.58
N LEU A 44 -15.54 2.00 0.74
CA LEU A 44 -15.00 1.23 -0.39
C LEU A 44 -16.03 0.18 -0.83
N VAL A 45 -16.57 0.34 -2.02
CA VAL A 45 -17.56 -0.56 -2.62
C VAL A 45 -17.01 -1.20 -3.88
N SER A 46 -17.60 -2.33 -4.29
CA SER A 46 -17.33 -2.88 -5.62
C SER A 46 -18.22 -2.23 -6.67
N ASP A 47 -17.61 -1.91 -7.81
CA ASP A 47 -18.28 -1.37 -8.99
C ASP A 47 -19.36 -2.30 -9.59
N HIS A 48 -19.23 -3.61 -9.40
CA HIS A 48 -20.10 -4.59 -10.04
C HIS A 48 -21.37 -4.89 -9.25
N TRP A 49 -21.30 -4.93 -7.92
CA TRP A 49 -22.42 -5.30 -7.05
C TRP A 49 -22.77 -4.26 -5.97
N GLY A 50 -22.07 -3.12 -5.92
CA GLY A 50 -22.39 -1.97 -5.04
C GLY A 50 -22.33 -2.27 -3.55
N ALA A 51 -21.71 -3.39 -3.16
CA ALA A 51 -21.64 -3.83 -1.77
C ALA A 51 -20.42 -3.25 -1.07
N ASP A 52 -20.58 -2.88 0.20
CA ASP A 52 -19.51 -2.56 1.14
C ASP A 52 -18.48 -3.70 1.16
N LEU A 53 -17.26 -3.40 0.72
CA LEU A 53 -16.19 -4.38 0.59
C LEU A 53 -15.75 -4.91 1.95
N GLY A 54 -15.71 -4.07 2.99
CA GLY A 54 -15.33 -4.48 4.33
C GLY A 54 -16.29 -5.54 4.89
N ARG A 55 -17.59 -5.36 4.65
CA ARG A 55 -18.60 -6.37 5.02
C ARG A 55 -18.41 -7.69 4.28
N PHE A 56 -18.10 -7.63 2.98
CA PHE A 56 -17.83 -8.84 2.19
C PHE A 56 -16.57 -9.58 2.68
N LEU A 57 -15.46 -8.84 2.83
CA LEU A 57 -14.17 -9.38 3.24
C LEU A 57 -14.21 -10.06 4.61
N ALA A 58 -15.06 -9.59 5.54
CA ALA A 58 -15.26 -10.22 6.84
C ALA A 58 -15.66 -11.71 6.76
N SER A 59 -16.17 -12.15 5.61
CA SER A 59 -16.54 -13.55 5.33
C SER A 59 -15.71 -14.20 4.22
N HIS A 60 -14.75 -13.50 3.62
CA HIS A 60 -14.00 -13.95 2.45
C HIS A 60 -12.49 -13.79 2.65
N HIS A 61 -11.83 -14.89 3.02
CA HIS A 61 -10.36 -15.01 3.15
C HIS A 61 -9.65 -13.94 4.00
N THR A 62 -10.34 -13.14 4.80
CA THR A 62 -9.72 -12.28 5.82
C THR A 62 -9.99 -12.78 7.23
N THR A 63 -9.21 -12.27 8.18
CA THR A 63 -9.44 -12.43 9.62
C THR A 63 -9.80 -11.06 10.21
N PRO A 64 -10.35 -11.00 11.44
CA PRO A 64 -10.54 -9.71 12.12
C PRO A 64 -9.27 -8.85 12.20
N ALA A 65 -8.09 -9.48 12.26
CA ALA A 65 -6.81 -8.78 12.29
C ALA A 65 -6.38 -8.23 10.92
N THR A 66 -6.75 -8.88 9.82
CA THR A 66 -6.31 -8.50 8.46
C THR A 66 -7.36 -7.71 7.68
N LEU A 67 -8.62 -7.74 8.10
CA LEU A 67 -9.72 -7.01 7.44
C LEU A 67 -9.44 -5.50 7.32
N GLY A 68 -9.08 -4.86 8.44
CA GLY A 68 -8.78 -3.42 8.48
C GLY A 68 -7.59 -3.05 7.58
N PRO A 69 -6.41 -3.67 7.76
CA PRO A 69 -5.25 -3.43 6.91
C PRO A 69 -5.50 -3.65 5.42
N ILE A 70 -6.16 -4.75 5.03
CA ILE A 70 -6.45 -5.04 3.61
C ILE A 70 -7.41 -3.99 3.05
N THR A 71 -8.46 -3.63 3.79
CA THR A 71 -9.42 -2.61 3.34
C THR A 71 -8.75 -1.25 3.17
N ALA A 72 -7.88 -0.86 4.11
CA ALA A 72 -7.11 0.39 4.03
C ALA A 72 -6.15 0.40 2.82
N MET A 73 -5.41 -0.70 2.62
CA MET A 73 -4.52 -0.85 1.46
C MET A 73 -5.30 -0.76 0.15
N LEU A 74 -6.43 -1.46 0.01
CA LEU A 74 -7.26 -1.44 -1.20
C LEU A 74 -7.87 -0.05 -1.45
N THR A 75 -8.30 0.64 -0.39
CA THR A 75 -8.79 2.02 -0.49
C THR A 75 -7.70 2.94 -1.03
N ALA A 76 -6.49 2.86 -0.47
CA ALA A 76 -5.36 3.65 -0.94
C ALA A 76 -5.02 3.32 -2.40
N GLN A 77 -5.06 2.05 -2.79
CA GLN A 77 -4.80 1.63 -4.17
C GLN A 77 -5.87 2.12 -5.17
N ALA A 78 -7.15 2.15 -4.77
CA ALA A 78 -8.25 2.61 -5.60
C ALA A 78 -8.25 4.14 -5.80
N THR A 79 -7.77 4.89 -4.80
CA THR A 79 -7.83 6.36 -4.78
C THR A 79 -6.52 7.04 -5.18
N THR A 80 -5.42 6.30 -5.29
CA THR A 80 -4.11 6.84 -5.70
C THR A 80 -3.90 6.64 -7.20
N PRO A 81 -3.58 7.69 -7.98
CA PRO A 81 -3.18 7.54 -9.37
C PRO A 81 -1.99 6.57 -9.52
N PRO A 82 -1.99 5.67 -10.52
CA PRO A 82 -0.99 4.61 -10.65
C PRO A 82 0.39 5.06 -11.17
N VAL A 83 0.83 6.28 -10.82
CA VAL A 83 2.05 6.91 -11.36
C VAL A 83 3.28 6.02 -11.16
N TYR A 84 3.45 5.39 -10.00
CA TYR A 84 4.56 4.44 -9.81
C TYR A 84 4.50 3.27 -10.79
N ALA A 85 3.31 2.69 -11.02
CA ALA A 85 3.15 1.56 -11.93
C ALA A 85 3.47 1.96 -13.37
N GLU A 86 3.10 3.18 -13.77
CA GLU A 86 3.30 3.71 -15.12
C GLU A 86 4.73 4.19 -15.38
N ARG A 87 5.40 4.76 -14.37
CA ARG A 87 6.69 5.43 -14.53
C ARG A 87 7.89 4.64 -13.99
N CYS A 88 7.67 3.80 -12.98
CA CYS A 88 8.76 3.20 -12.18
C CYS A 88 8.81 1.67 -12.29
N ALA A 89 7.65 1.00 -12.36
CA ALA A 89 7.58 -0.45 -12.24
C ALA A 89 8.29 -1.22 -13.37
N GLY A 90 8.47 -0.61 -14.55
CA GLY A 90 9.19 -1.24 -15.66
C GLY A 90 10.65 -1.59 -15.34
N CYS A 91 11.31 -0.82 -14.47
CA CYS A 91 12.68 -1.09 -14.03
C CYS A 91 12.75 -1.63 -12.59
N HIS A 92 11.81 -1.26 -11.73
CA HIS A 92 11.86 -1.57 -10.29
C HIS A 92 10.92 -2.69 -9.85
N GLY A 93 10.02 -3.16 -10.71
CA GLY A 93 8.96 -4.08 -10.31
C GLY A 93 7.95 -3.43 -9.34
N PRO A 94 7.23 -4.22 -8.53
CA PRO A 94 6.20 -3.71 -7.62
C PRO A 94 6.74 -2.74 -6.57
N ALA A 95 5.95 -1.71 -6.23
CA ALA A 95 6.34 -0.66 -5.30
C ALA A 95 6.67 -1.19 -3.89
N ALA A 96 5.86 -2.12 -3.36
CA ALA A 96 6.12 -2.76 -2.07
C ALA A 96 7.48 -3.50 -2.08
N GLY A 97 7.82 -4.15 -3.19
CA GLY A 97 9.11 -4.79 -3.39
C GLY A 97 10.28 -3.80 -3.33
N LEU A 98 10.17 -2.66 -4.01
CA LEU A 98 11.18 -1.60 -3.96
C LEU A 98 11.36 -1.05 -2.54
N VAL A 99 10.25 -0.77 -1.84
CA VAL A 99 10.28 -0.23 -0.48
C VAL A 99 11.00 -1.17 0.47
N ARG A 100 10.63 -2.46 0.50
CA ARG A 100 11.29 -3.48 1.33
C ARG A 100 12.80 -3.53 1.12
N GLN A 101 13.24 -3.36 -0.12
CA GLN A 101 14.64 -3.54 -0.50
C GLN A 101 15.50 -2.29 -0.25
N SER A 102 14.93 -1.09 -0.36
CA SER A 102 15.75 0.11 -0.60
C SER A 102 15.29 1.36 0.13
N ILE A 103 14.13 1.38 0.76
CA ILE A 103 13.58 2.60 1.36
C ILE A 103 13.29 2.36 2.84
N VAL A 104 13.75 3.29 3.68
CA VAL A 104 13.51 3.27 5.13
C VAL A 104 13.10 4.64 5.62
N ARG A 105 12.40 4.70 6.75
CA ARG A 105 12.12 5.98 7.42
C ARG A 105 13.24 6.32 8.41
N ARG A 106 13.88 7.48 8.26
CA ARG A 106 14.86 8.03 9.21
C ARG A 106 14.44 9.44 9.58
N ASN A 107 14.40 9.75 10.88
CA ASN A 107 13.95 11.05 11.40
C ASN A 107 12.58 11.49 10.84
N GLY A 108 11.67 10.54 10.65
CA GLY A 108 10.33 10.81 10.12
C GLY A 108 10.24 10.98 8.60
N GLN A 109 11.35 10.87 7.86
CA GLN A 109 11.36 11.04 6.40
C GLN A 109 11.78 9.77 5.66
N PRO A 110 11.18 9.47 4.49
CA PRO A 110 11.62 8.38 3.63
C PRO A 110 12.98 8.71 2.99
N VAL A 111 13.94 7.80 3.14
CA VAL A 111 15.28 7.93 2.58
C VAL A 111 15.70 6.65 1.86
N ILE A 112 16.63 6.77 0.91
CA ILE A 112 17.29 5.63 0.28
C ILE A 112 18.22 4.98 1.32
N ALA A 113 18.00 3.70 1.63
CA ALA A 113 18.65 3.02 2.75
C ALA A 113 20.19 3.02 2.66
N SER A 114 20.71 2.84 1.45
CA SER A 114 22.14 2.71 1.17
C SER A 114 22.93 4.02 1.28
N SER A 115 22.31 5.15 0.94
CA SER A 115 22.98 6.46 0.91
C SER A 115 22.50 7.43 1.99
N GLY A 116 21.31 7.20 2.55
CA GLY A 116 20.61 8.15 3.42
C GLY A 116 20.06 9.38 2.69
N LEU A 117 20.14 9.43 1.35
CA LEU A 117 19.59 10.54 0.56
C LEU A 117 18.06 10.58 0.73
N PRO A 118 17.44 11.77 0.91
CA PRO A 118 15.99 11.91 0.90
C PRO A 118 15.38 11.34 -0.39
N LEU A 119 14.24 10.66 -0.25
CA LEU A 119 13.59 10.02 -1.40
C LEU A 119 13.21 11.04 -2.49
N ALA A 120 12.68 12.21 -2.10
CA ALA A 120 12.33 13.27 -3.05
C ALA A 120 13.55 13.71 -3.88
N ASP A 121 14.68 14.03 -3.24
CA ASP A 121 15.94 14.39 -3.91
C ASP A 121 16.46 13.31 -4.86
N ALA A 122 16.25 12.03 -4.51
CA ALA A 122 16.62 10.91 -5.38
C ALA A 122 15.74 10.85 -6.64
N LEU A 123 14.43 11.07 -6.48
CA LEU A 123 13.44 11.07 -7.56
C LEU A 123 13.56 12.30 -8.46
N GLU A 124 13.98 13.47 -7.96
CA GLU A 124 14.25 14.62 -8.84
C GLU A 124 15.34 14.33 -9.87
N ARG A 125 16.27 13.43 -9.54
CA ARG A 125 17.41 13.07 -10.39
C ARG A 125 17.13 11.91 -11.34
N HIS A 126 16.01 11.19 -11.19
CA HIS A 126 15.67 10.06 -12.06
C HIS A 126 14.16 9.92 -12.33
N GLY A 127 13.78 9.37 -13.48
CA GLY A 127 12.35 9.09 -13.76
C GLY A 127 11.57 10.23 -14.41
N ARG A 128 12.16 11.43 -14.54
CA ARG A 128 11.60 12.57 -15.30
C ARG A 128 10.12 12.81 -14.98
N LEU A 129 9.79 12.84 -13.70
CA LEU A 129 8.43 13.08 -13.22
C LEU A 129 8.08 14.55 -13.40
N GLU A 130 6.84 14.82 -13.77
CA GLU A 130 6.27 16.16 -13.63
C GLU A 130 6.14 16.51 -12.14
N PRO A 131 6.11 17.81 -11.76
CA PRO A 131 6.08 18.20 -10.34
C PRO A 131 4.96 17.54 -9.52
N GLY A 132 3.76 17.37 -10.09
CA GLY A 132 2.64 16.70 -9.42
C GLY A 132 2.79 15.17 -9.32
N GLU A 133 3.54 14.54 -10.22
CA GLU A 133 3.81 13.10 -10.20
C GLU A 133 4.83 12.75 -9.10
N LEU A 134 5.80 13.64 -8.85
CA LEU A 134 6.80 13.46 -7.79
C LEU A 134 6.14 13.28 -6.42
N ASP A 135 5.24 14.19 -6.06
CA ASP A 135 4.54 14.14 -4.77
C ASP A 135 3.72 12.86 -4.61
N ILE A 136 3.03 12.42 -5.68
CA ILE A 136 2.25 11.18 -5.68
C ILE A 136 3.16 9.97 -5.43
N VAL A 137 4.31 9.90 -6.09
CA VAL A 137 5.25 8.78 -5.93
C VAL A 137 5.88 8.79 -4.54
N VAL A 138 6.31 9.94 -4.03
CA VAL A 138 6.87 10.06 -2.68
C VAL A 138 5.85 9.62 -1.63
N GLN A 139 4.62 10.12 -1.70
CA GLN A 139 3.55 9.74 -0.76
C GLN A 139 3.19 8.26 -0.86
N THR A 140 3.16 7.71 -2.08
CA THR A 140 2.91 6.27 -2.30
C THR A 140 3.98 5.42 -1.62
N LEU A 141 5.26 5.73 -1.84
CA LEU A 141 6.37 4.97 -1.27
C LEU A 141 6.48 5.16 0.24
N ASP A 142 6.21 6.35 0.77
CA ASP A 142 6.19 6.60 2.22
C ASP A 142 5.07 5.82 2.92
N ARG A 143 3.86 5.83 2.36
CA ARG A 143 2.75 4.99 2.87
C ARG A 143 3.12 3.51 2.86
N LEU A 144 3.76 3.03 1.79
CA LEU A 144 4.18 1.64 1.66
C LEU A 144 5.22 1.23 2.71
N ILE A 145 6.01 2.16 3.25
CA ILE A 145 6.88 1.85 4.40
C ILE A 145 6.03 1.34 5.56
N ASP A 146 4.90 1.97 5.87
CA ASP A 146 4.03 1.51 6.96
C ASP A 146 3.27 0.22 6.62
N GLU A 147 2.96 -0.02 5.35
CA GLU A 147 2.26 -1.23 4.89
C GLU A 147 3.17 -2.46 4.78
N THR A 148 4.49 -2.27 4.71
CA THR A 148 5.49 -3.35 4.56
C THR A 148 6.27 -3.66 5.85
N ILE A 149 6.06 -2.92 6.93
CA ILE A 149 6.74 -3.17 8.20
C ILE A 149 5.85 -4.00 9.13
N ALA A 150 6.28 -5.24 9.40
CA ALA A 150 5.97 -5.95 10.63
C ALA A 150 6.57 -5.17 11.81
N ARG A 151 5.78 -4.27 12.40
CA ARG A 151 6.17 -3.52 13.61
C ARG A 151 6.10 -4.40 14.84
#